data_AF-A0A367RQ67-F1
#
_entry.id   AF-A0A367RQ67-F1
#
_cell.length_a   1.000
_cell.length_b   1.000
_cell.length_c   1.000
_cell.angle_alpha   90.00
_cell.angle_beta   90.00
_cell.angle_gamma   90.00
#
_symmetry.space_group_name_H-M   'P 1'
#
loop_
_entity.id
_entity.type
_entity.pdbx_description
1 polymer ?
#
loop_
_entity_poly.entity_id
_entity_poly.type
_entity_poly.pdbx_seq_one_letter_code
_entity_poly.pdbx_strand_id
1 'polypeptide(L)'
;MVRKRDRRFPVNLPIVKEIRLSLWGYTRGVSKTRMAEAILIDRVSSADNWNEVKKDLQQEAAILKIPVEELVKQVLKADGYDESIDVEGVDWSCLMDNGEIDLPIVEDELGS
;
A
#
# COMPACT_ATOMS: atom_id res chain seq x y z
N MET A 1 -4.97 13.40 18.40
CA MET A 1 -3.54 13.15 18.09
C MET A 1 -3.38 11.71 17.57
N VAL A 2 -3.49 11.49 16.27
CA VAL A 2 -3.11 10.21 15.67
C VAL A 2 -1.61 10.28 15.42
N ARG A 3 -0.81 9.52 16.18
CA ARG A 3 0.63 9.42 15.93
C ARG A 3 0.78 8.85 14.52
N LYS A 4 1.40 9.60 13.59
CA LYS A 4 1.91 9.03 12.33
C LYS A 4 2.80 7.85 12.73
N ARG A 5 2.27 6.62 12.60
CA ARG A 5 3.10 5.43 12.75
C ARG A 5 4.00 5.46 11.54
N ASP A 6 5.26 5.83 11.75
CA ASP A 6 6.35 5.51 10.85
C ASP A 6 6.41 3.97 10.86
N ARG A 7 5.55 3.33 10.06
CA ARG A 7 5.40 1.87 9.99
C ARG A 7 6.63 1.35 9.27
N ARG A 8 7.75 1.30 9.98
CA ARG A 8 8.98 0.68 9.50
C ARG A 8 8.70 -0.81 9.36
N PHE A 9 8.57 -1.28 8.12
CA PHE A 9 8.46 -2.69 7.82
C PHE A 9 9.87 -3.31 7.90
N PRO A 10 10.20 -4.14 8.90
CA PRO A 10 11.47 -4.83 8.91
C PRO A 10 11.47 -5.87 7.78
N VAL A 11 12.23 -5.60 6.71
CA VAL A 11 12.36 -6.53 5.58
C VAL A 11 13.61 -7.39 5.77
N ASN A 12 13.41 -8.69 5.93
CA ASN A 12 14.50 -9.67 5.93
C ASN A 12 14.83 -10.06 4.49
N LEU A 13 15.87 -9.47 3.91
CA LEU A 13 16.34 -9.80 2.57
C LEU A 13 17.46 -10.85 2.61
N PRO A 14 17.49 -11.81 1.67
CA PRO A 14 18.67 -12.62 1.44
C PRO A 14 19.90 -11.74 1.19
N ILE A 15 21.04 -12.08 1.78
CA ILE A 15 22.26 -11.25 1.80
C ILE A 15 22.69 -10.76 0.41
N VAL A 16 22.57 -11.59 -0.62
CA VAL A 16 22.91 -11.22 -2.01
C VAL A 16 22.01 -10.11 -2.55
N LYS A 17 20.71 -10.14 -2.23
CA LYS A 17 19.75 -9.10 -2.65
C LYS A 17 20.03 -7.79 -1.90
N GLU A 18 20.38 -7.87 -0.61
CA GLU A 18 20.76 -6.70 0.18
C GLU A 18 22.03 -6.01 -0.36
N ILE A 19 23.05 -6.79 -0.73
CA ILE A 19 24.27 -6.27 -1.33
C ILE A 19 23.97 -5.59 -2.67
N ARG A 20 23.19 -6.24 -3.56
CA ARG A 20 22.80 -5.65 -4.85
C ARG A 20 22.06 -4.32 -4.67
N LEU A 21 21.14 -4.27 -3.71
CA LEU A 21 20.40 -3.05 -3.39
C LEU A 21 21.32 -1.94 -2.87
N SER A 22 22.31 -2.30 -2.04
CA SER A 22 23.30 -1.35 -1.52
C SER A 22 24.19 -0.78 -2.62
N LEU A 23 24.67 -1.63 -3.53
CA LEU A 23 25.45 -1.19 -4.70
C LEU A 23 24.62 -0.30 -5.62
N TRP A 24 23.34 -0.61 -5.80
CA TRP A 24 22.46 0.21 -6.63
C TRP A 24 22.16 1.58 -6.00
N GLY A 25 21.95 1.61 -4.69
CA GLY A 25 21.85 2.86 -3.94
C GLY A 25 23.09 3.71 -4.10
N TYR A 26 24.27 3.09 -3.95
CA TYR A 26 25.56 3.78 -4.09
C TYR A 26 25.74 4.43 -5.47
N THR A 27 25.42 3.74 -6.57
CA THR A 27 25.56 4.30 -7.93
C THR A 27 24.62 5.48 -8.21
N ARG A 28 23.59 5.68 -7.38
CA ARG A 28 22.64 6.80 -7.48
C ARG A 28 22.74 7.79 -6.32
N GLY A 29 23.75 7.65 -5.45
CA GLY A 29 23.94 8.54 -4.30
C GLY A 29 22.83 8.47 -3.25
N VAL A 30 22.13 7.34 -3.13
CA VAL A 30 21.05 7.16 -2.14
C VAL A 30 21.30 5.96 -1.23
N SER A 31 20.71 5.96 -0.04
CA SER A 31 20.81 4.84 0.90
C SER A 31 20.08 3.61 0.38
N LYS A 32 20.46 2.41 0.87
CA LYS A 32 19.76 1.15 0.53
C LYS A 32 18.26 1.21 0.86
N THR A 33 17.90 1.83 1.99
CA THR A 33 16.51 1.97 2.44
C THR A 33 15.73 2.85 1.48
N ARG A 34 16.28 4.01 1.10
CA ARG A 34 15.62 4.92 0.16
C ARG A 34 15.50 4.32 -1.24
N MET A 35 16.46 3.50 -1.65
CA MET A 35 16.36 2.72 -2.89
C MET A 35 15.24 1.67 -2.80
N ALA A 36 15.12 0.96 -1.68
CA ALA A 36 14.05 -0.01 -1.47
C ALA A 36 12.68 0.68 -1.55
N GLU A 37 12.52 1.79 -0.84
CA GLU A 37 11.30 2.60 -0.84
C GLU A 37 10.94 3.07 -2.25
N ALA A 38 11.89 3.59 -3.01
CA ALA A 38 11.66 4.04 -4.38
C ALA A 38 11.18 2.89 -5.29
N ILE A 39 11.78 1.70 -5.18
CA ILE A 39 11.37 0.52 -5.94
C ILE A 39 9.96 0.06 -5.53
N LEU A 40 9.66 0.06 -4.23
CA LEU A 40 8.33 -0.32 -3.74
C LEU A 40 7.26 0.65 -4.21
N ILE A 41 7.53 1.96 -4.14
CA ILE A 41 6.62 3.00 -4.64
C ILE A 41 6.39 2.83 -6.14
N ASP A 42 7.46 2.67 -6.93
CA ASP A 42 7.38 2.44 -8.38
C ASP A 42 6.51 1.21 -8.71
N ARG A 43 6.70 0.12 -7.96
CA ARG A 43 5.94 -1.11 -8.16
C ARG A 43 4.47 -1.00 -7.79
N VAL A 44 4.15 -0.37 -6.66
CA VAL A 44 2.77 -0.18 -6.20
C VAL A 44 2.03 0.87 -7.04
N SER A 45 2.75 1.85 -7.59
CA SER A 45 2.18 2.91 -8.45
C SER A 45 2.04 2.47 -9.92
N SER A 46 2.62 1.33 -10.30
CA SER A 46 2.53 0.80 -11.66
C SER A 46 1.11 0.29 -11.93
N ALA A 47 0.45 0.88 -12.92
CA ALA A 47 -0.90 0.48 -13.33
C ALA A 47 -0.98 -1.01 -13.72
N ASP A 48 0.06 -1.56 -14.38
CA ASP A 48 0.10 -2.98 -14.76
C ASP A 48 0.11 -3.89 -13.53
N ASN A 49 0.98 -3.61 -12.55
CA ASN A 49 1.03 -4.39 -11.31
C ASN A 49 -0.29 -4.25 -10.52
N TRP A 50 -0.86 -3.05 -10.47
CA TRP A 50 -2.13 -2.83 -9.78
C TRP A 50 -3.29 -3.56 -10.47
N ASN A 51 -3.30 -3.61 -11.81
CA ASN A 51 -4.29 -4.38 -12.57
C ASN A 51 -4.19 -5.88 -12.30
N GLU A 52 -2.99 -6.42 -12.07
CA GLU A 52 -2.82 -7.82 -11.64
C GLU A 52 -3.42 -8.03 -10.24
N VAL A 53 -3.11 -7.15 -9.28
CA VAL A 53 -3.69 -7.20 -7.93
C VAL A 53 -5.22 -7.15 -7.97
N LYS A 54 -5.82 -6.28 -8.80
CA LYS A 54 -7.28 -6.23 -8.99
C LYS A 54 -7.86 -7.55 -9.47
N LYS A 55 -7.19 -8.21 -10.43
CA LYS A 55 -7.65 -9.50 -10.95
C LYS A 55 -7.58 -10.58 -9.89
N ASP A 56 -6.51 -10.61 -9.09
CA ASP A 56 -6.34 -11.60 -8.02
C ASP A 56 -7.41 -11.42 -6.93
N LEU A 57 -7.67 -10.17 -6.51
CA LEU A 57 -8.75 -9.85 -5.57
C LEU A 57 -10.14 -10.24 -6.11
N GLN A 58 -10.40 -9.99 -7.40
CA GLN A 58 -11.65 -10.40 -8.04
C GLN A 58 -11.82 -11.93 -8.06
N GLN A 59 -10.75 -12.66 -8.36
CA GLN A 59 -10.77 -14.12 -8.37
C GLN A 59 -11.00 -14.68 -6.97
N GLU A 60 -10.30 -14.15 -5.96
CA GLU A 60 -10.45 -14.59 -4.57
C GLU A 60 -11.86 -14.30 -4.03
N ALA A 61 -12.39 -13.11 -4.28
CA ALA A 61 -13.76 -12.76 -3.91
C ALA A 61 -14.79 -13.69 -4.57
N ALA A 62 -14.58 -14.06 -5.84
CA ALA A 62 -15.42 -15.03 -6.55
C ALA A 62 -15.35 -16.44 -5.93
N ILE A 63 -14.16 -16.89 -5.50
CA ILE A 63 -13.97 -18.18 -4.80
C ILE A 63 -14.73 -18.17 -3.47
N LEU A 64 -14.63 -17.08 -2.71
CA LEU A 64 -15.29 -16.90 -1.41
C LEU A 64 -16.78 -16.55 -1.52
N LYS A 65 -17.27 -16.26 -2.74
CA LYS A 65 -18.65 -15.85 -3.03
C LYS A 65 -19.08 -14.58 -2.28
N ILE A 66 -18.16 -13.64 -2.12
CA ILE A 66 -18.41 -12.32 -1.51
C ILE A 66 -18.14 -11.21 -2.53
N PRO A 67 -18.69 -10.00 -2.34
CA PRO A 67 -18.27 -8.83 -3.10
C PRO A 67 -16.78 -8.54 -2.89
N VAL A 68 -16.10 -8.03 -3.92
CA VAL A 68 -14.67 -7.66 -3.83
C VAL A 68 -14.42 -6.63 -2.72
N GLU A 69 -15.36 -5.68 -2.58
CA GLU A 69 -15.28 -4.67 -1.53
C GLU A 69 -15.28 -5.29 -0.13
N GLU A 70 -16.07 -6.34 0.09
CA GLU A 70 -16.10 -7.07 1.36
C GLU A 70 -14.77 -7.79 1.62
N LEU A 71 -14.15 -8.37 0.59
CA LEU A 71 -12.82 -8.96 0.70
C LEU A 71 -11.78 -7.89 1.08
N VAL A 72 -11.81 -6.71 0.45
CA VAL A 72 -10.90 -5.60 0.76
C VAL A 72 -11.04 -5.19 2.23
N LYS A 73 -12.27 -5.02 2.72
CA LYS A 73 -12.52 -4.71 4.13
C LYS A 73 -11.96 -5.77 5.07
N GLN A 74 -12.11 -7.05 4.75
CA GLN A 74 -11.56 -8.14 5.55
C GLN A 74 -10.03 -8.11 5.61
N VAL A 75 -9.37 -7.87 4.47
CA VAL A 75 -7.90 -7.73 4.40
C VAL A 75 -7.43 -6.53 5.23
N LEU A 76 -8.05 -5.36 5.06
CA LEU A 76 -7.67 -4.15 5.79
C LEU A 76 -7.83 -4.29 7.31
N LYS A 77 -8.90 -4.95 7.76
CA LYS A 77 -9.08 -5.29 9.19
C LYS A 77 -8.04 -6.27 9.69
N ALA A 78 -7.73 -7.31 8.92
CA ALA A 78 -6.71 -8.28 9.30
C ALA A 78 -5.31 -7.63 9.45
N ASP A 79 -5.04 -6.60 8.64
CA ASP A 79 -3.81 -5.80 8.70
C ASP A 79 -3.85 -4.66 9.75
N GLY A 80 -4.93 -4.57 10.54
CA GLY A 80 -5.08 -3.62 11.65
C GLY A 80 -5.28 -2.16 11.20
N TYR A 81 -5.90 -1.93 10.04
CA TYR A 81 -6.25 -0.58 9.59
C TYR A 81 -7.49 -0.02 10.29
N ASP A 82 -8.36 -0.86 10.84
CA ASP A 82 -9.52 -0.47 11.65
C ASP A 82 -9.16 0.29 12.93
N GLU A 83 -7.93 0.14 13.43
CA GLU A 83 -7.40 0.96 14.52
C GLU A 83 -7.15 2.42 14.12
N SER A 84 -7.05 2.71 12.81
CA SER A 84 -6.52 3.97 12.27
C SER A 84 -7.49 4.70 11.34
N ILE A 85 -8.40 3.97 10.69
CA ILE A 85 -9.42 4.48 9.76
C ILE A 85 -10.74 3.75 9.97
N ASP A 86 -11.87 4.40 9.68
CA ASP A 86 -13.17 3.73 9.65
C ASP A 86 -13.30 2.88 8.38
N VAL A 87 -12.90 1.61 8.47
CA VAL A 87 -12.91 0.67 7.33
C VAL A 87 -14.33 0.43 6.79
N GLU A 88 -15.37 0.56 7.62
CA GLU A 88 -16.75 0.30 7.20
C GLU A 88 -17.42 1.50 6.55
N GLY A 89 -17.08 2.71 7.00
CA GLY A 89 -17.64 3.97 6.48
C GLY A 89 -17.01 4.47 5.19
N VAL A 90 -15.95 3.82 4.69
CA VAL A 90 -15.23 4.22 3.46
C VAL A 90 -15.67 3.37 2.28
N ASP A 91 -15.92 4.03 1.16
CA ASP A 91 -16.14 3.39 -0.14
C ASP A 91 -14.80 3.00 -0.77
N TRP A 92 -14.57 1.69 -0.87
CA TRP A 92 -13.33 1.12 -1.41
C TRP A 92 -13.42 0.79 -2.90
N SER A 93 -14.56 1.06 -3.56
CA SER A 93 -14.72 0.83 -5.00
C SER A 93 -13.69 1.62 -5.82
N CYS A 94 -13.24 2.78 -5.32
CA CYS A 94 -12.19 3.59 -5.93
C CYS A 94 -10.87 2.85 -6.14
N LEU A 95 -10.54 1.84 -5.32
CA LEU A 95 -9.35 1.00 -5.50
C LEU A 95 -9.46 0.12 -6.75
N MET A 96 -10.68 -0.18 -7.18
CA MET A 96 -10.98 -1.01 -8.34
C MET A 96 -11.11 -0.19 -9.62
N ASP A 97 -11.35 1.11 -9.52
CA ASP A 97 -11.34 2.02 -10.66
C ASP A 97 -9.89 2.40 -11.05
N ASN A 98 -9.65 2.68 -12.33
CA ASN A 98 -8.34 3.14 -12.83
C ASN A 98 -8.18 4.67 -12.68
N GLY A 99 -9.09 5.32 -11.94
CA GLY A 99 -9.00 6.74 -11.64
C GLY A 99 -7.94 7.03 -10.59
N GLU A 100 -7.31 8.19 -10.68
CA GLU A 100 -6.47 8.71 -9.60
C GLU A 100 -7.32 8.75 -8.32
N ILE A 101 -6.86 8.06 -7.27
CA ILE A 101 -7.55 8.05 -5.99
C ILE A 101 -7.18 9.36 -5.30
N ASP A 102 -8.07 10.34 -5.43
CA ASP A 102 -8.03 11.55 -4.62
C ASP A 102 -8.62 11.19 -3.25
N LEU A 103 -7.82 10.52 -2.41
CA LEU A 103 -8.21 10.29 -1.02
C LEU A 103 -8.39 11.68 -0.38
N PRO A 104 -9.51 11.96 0.29
CA PRO A 104 -9.68 13.22 0.99
C PRO A 104 -8.54 13.31 2.02
N ILE A 105 -7.58 14.19 1.75
CA ILE A 105 -6.70 14.71 2.78
C ILE A 105 -7.67 15.41 3.72
N VAL A 106 -7.81 14.90 4.94
CA VAL A 106 -8.48 15.66 5.99
C VAL A 106 -7.60 16.89 6.20
N GLU A 107 -7.97 18.00 5.55
CA GLU A 107 -7.41 19.32 5.81
C GLU A 107 -7.77 19.65 7.25
N ASP A 108 -6.82 19.41 8.17
CA ASP A 108 -6.90 19.95 9.51
C ASP A 108 -6.92 21.48 9.34
N GLU A 109 -8.05 22.09 9.71
CA GLU A 109 -8.14 23.52 9.92
C GLU A 109 -7.05 23.93 10.92
N LEU A 110 -5.96 24.51 10.42
CA LEU A 110 -5.07 25.36 11.20
C LEU A 110 -5.82 26.66 11.51
N GLY A 111 -6.82 26.54 12.37
CA GLY A 111 -7.52 27.61 13.02
C GLY A 111 -6.98 27.82 14.43
N SER A 112 -6.29 28.95 14.60
CA SER A 112 -5.85 29.63 15.84
C SER A 112 -4.46 29.30 16.38
#